data_AF-A0A7W2FCA5-F1
#
_entry.id   AF-A0A7W2FCA5-F1
#
_cell.length_a   1.000
_cell.length_b   1.000
_cell.length_c   1.000
_cell.angle_alpha   90.00
_cell.angle_beta   90.00
_cell.angle_gamma   90.00
#
_symmetry.space_group_name_H-M   'P 1'
#
loop_
_entity.id
_entity.type
_entity.pdbx_description
1 polymer ?
#
loop_
_entity_poly.entity_id
_entity_poly.type
_entity_poly.pdbx_seq_one_letter_code
_entity_poly.pdbx_strand_id
1 'polypeptide(L)'
;MTLQNLLATQSLIAFSARREDIQRLLTAAERNLHDASITAISDENRFDAAYKCIMQCAMAALWANGYRTSTTPTAVEECQRQARGLLGLVKSWLKENRPDFC
;
A
#
# COMPACT_ATOMS: atom_id res chain seq x y z
N MET A 1 -3.66 -20.90 -5.05
CA MET A 1 -2.58 -20.23 -4.29
C MET A 1 -3.07 -20.09 -2.84
N THR A 2 -2.36 -20.63 -1.84
CA THR A 2 -2.76 -20.62 -0.41
C THR A 2 -1.87 -19.67 0.41
N LEU A 3 -2.28 -19.30 1.63
CA LEU A 3 -1.46 -18.46 2.53
C LEU A 3 -0.15 -19.15 2.91
N GLN A 4 -0.16 -20.48 3.07
CA GLN A 4 1.03 -21.28 3.34
C GLN A 4 2.01 -21.27 2.16
N ASN A 5 1.50 -21.28 0.91
CA ASN A 5 2.37 -21.14 -0.26
C ASN A 5 3.07 -19.76 -0.27
N LEU A 6 2.36 -18.70 0.11
CA LEU A 6 2.94 -17.34 0.19
C LEU A 6 3.94 -17.19 1.35
N LEU A 7 3.75 -17.90 2.45
CA LEU A 7 4.73 -18.00 3.53
C LEU A 7 6.01 -18.70 3.04
N ALA A 8 5.86 -19.81 2.31
CA ALA A 8 6.99 -20.57 1.76
C ALA A 8 7.83 -19.76 0.77
N THR A 9 7.20 -18.87 -0.02
CA THR A 9 7.90 -17.95 -0.94
C THR A 9 8.36 -16.64 -0.28
N GLN A 10 8.27 -16.52 1.05
CA GLN A 10 8.65 -15.33 1.82
C GLN A 10 7.88 -14.05 1.47
N SER A 11 6.75 -14.18 0.78
CA SER A 11 5.82 -13.08 0.51
C SER A 11 4.99 -12.71 1.75
N LEU A 12 4.73 -13.70 2.62
CA LEU A 12 4.19 -13.52 3.96
C LEU A 12 5.22 -13.93 5.01
N ILE A 13 5.06 -13.40 6.21
CA ILE A 13 5.76 -13.84 7.42
C ILE A 13 4.77 -14.17 8.52
N ALA A 14 5.14 -15.09 9.41
CA ALA A 14 4.35 -15.42 10.58
C ALA A 14 4.18 -14.18 11.48
N PHE A 15 2.98 -14.00 12.00
CA PHE A 15 2.62 -12.84 12.80
C PHE A 15 1.53 -13.18 13.80
N SER A 16 1.66 -12.72 15.05
CA SER A 16 0.62 -12.85 16.07
C SER A 16 0.06 -11.47 16.36
N ALA A 17 -1.17 -11.22 15.90
CA ALA A 17 -1.85 -9.97 16.12
C ALA A 17 -2.61 -9.99 17.45
N ARG A 18 -2.57 -8.89 18.20
CA ARG A 18 -3.49 -8.72 19.34
C ARG A 18 -4.83 -8.22 18.82
N ARG A 19 -5.91 -8.53 19.56
CA ARG A 19 -7.26 -8.04 19.25
C ARG A 19 -7.29 -6.52 19.02
N GLU A 20 -6.61 -5.76 19.88
CA GLU A 20 -6.54 -4.30 19.78
C GLU A 20 -5.88 -3.82 18.48
N ASP A 21 -4.88 -4.54 17.97
CA ASP A 21 -4.17 -4.16 16.76
C ASP A 21 -5.08 -4.32 15.53
N ILE A 22 -5.85 -5.41 15.48
CA ILE A 22 -6.88 -5.64 14.45
C ILE A 22 -7.96 -4.57 14.54
N GLN A 23 -8.47 -4.27 15.75
CA GLN A 23 -9.50 -3.25 15.95
C GLN A 23 -9.02 -1.85 15.51
N ARG A 24 -7.79 -1.47 15.87
CA ARG A 24 -7.20 -0.20 15.41
C ARG A 24 -7.12 -0.14 13.88
N LEU A 25 -6.73 -1.24 13.25
CA LEU A 25 -6.63 -1.33 11.79
C LEU A 25 -8.00 -1.20 11.10
N LEU A 26 -9.02 -1.89 11.61
CA LEU A 26 -10.40 -1.80 11.10
C LEU A 26 -10.97 -0.39 11.29
N THR A 27 -10.76 0.21 12.46
CA THR A 27 -11.20 1.59 12.72
C THR A 27 -10.54 2.57 11.74
N ALA A 28 -9.27 2.37 11.40
CA ALA A 28 -8.59 3.19 10.41
C ALA A 28 -9.15 2.97 8.98
N ALA A 29 -9.53 1.73 8.64
CA ALA A 29 -10.17 1.43 7.36
C ALA A 29 -11.52 2.14 7.22
N GLU A 30 -12.36 2.11 8.26
CA GLU A 30 -13.64 2.82 8.30
C GLU A 30 -13.47 4.34 8.10
N ARG A 31 -12.47 4.94 8.76
CA ARG A 31 -12.14 6.36 8.56
C ARG A 31 -11.72 6.66 7.12
N ASN A 32 -10.82 5.85 6.56
CA ASN A 32 -10.38 6.03 5.18
C ASN A 32 -11.53 5.85 4.17
N LEU A 33 -12.49 4.97 4.44
CA LEU A 33 -13.70 4.84 3.64
C LEU A 33 -14.58 6.09 3.73
N HIS A 34 -14.73 6.66 4.93
CA HIS A 34 -15.43 7.93 5.12
C HIS A 34 -14.72 9.07 4.37
N ASP A 35 -13.40 9.20 4.52
CA ASP A 35 -12.61 10.24 3.86
C ASP A 35 -12.71 10.15 2.33
N ALA A 36 -12.76 8.95 1.77
CA ALA A 36 -12.98 8.74 0.33
C ALA A 36 -14.34 9.28 -0.18
N SER A 37 -15.31 9.44 0.71
CA SER A 37 -16.63 10.02 0.38
C SER A 37 -16.68 11.54 0.47
N ILE A 38 -15.65 12.19 1.05
CA ILE A 38 -15.61 13.65 1.20
C ILE A 38 -15.34 14.30 -0.16
N THR A 39 -16.31 15.07 -0.66
CA THR A 39 -16.19 15.77 -1.96
C THR A 39 -15.46 17.11 -1.88
N ALA A 40 -15.06 17.54 -0.69
CA ALA A 40 -14.29 18.76 -0.46
C ALA A 40 -12.78 18.62 -0.74
N ILE A 41 -12.33 17.40 -1.09
CA ILE A 41 -10.94 17.09 -1.42
C ILE A 41 -10.87 16.51 -2.84
N SER A 42 -9.67 16.48 -3.43
CA SER A 42 -9.48 16.02 -4.80
C SER A 42 -9.80 14.53 -4.99
N ASP A 43 -10.16 14.14 -6.20
CA ASP A 43 -10.45 12.75 -6.54
C ASP A 43 -9.25 11.84 -6.33
N GLU A 44 -8.01 12.32 -6.53
CA GLU A 44 -6.79 11.57 -6.23
C GLU A 44 -6.69 11.24 -4.74
N ASN A 45 -6.94 12.21 -3.85
CA ASN A 45 -6.89 11.97 -2.41
C ASN A 45 -8.01 11.02 -1.96
N ARG A 46 -9.20 11.13 -2.57
CA ARG A 46 -10.32 10.22 -2.30
C ARG A 46 -9.99 8.79 -2.73
N PHE A 47 -9.36 8.64 -3.90
CA PHE A 47 -8.89 7.35 -4.39
C PHE A 47 -7.83 6.75 -3.45
N ASP A 48 -6.85 7.55 -3.02
CA ASP A 48 -5.82 7.11 -2.07
C ASP A 48 -6.43 6.63 -0.75
N ALA A 49 -7.45 7.33 -0.23
CA ALA A 49 -8.17 6.92 0.97
C ALA A 49 -8.92 5.59 0.75
N ALA A 50 -9.66 5.45 -0.35
CA ALA A 50 -10.35 4.20 -0.68
C ALA A 50 -9.37 3.02 -0.84
N TYR A 51 -8.24 3.24 -1.50
CA TYR A 51 -7.20 2.23 -1.68
C TYR A 51 -6.59 1.81 -0.34
N LYS A 52 -6.31 2.77 0.56
CA LYS A 52 -5.85 2.47 1.93
C LYS A 52 -6.86 1.63 2.71
N CYS A 53 -8.15 1.93 2.60
CA CYS A 53 -9.19 1.11 3.23
C CYS A 53 -9.12 -0.35 2.77
N ILE A 54 -9.04 -0.61 1.46
CA ILE A 54 -8.92 -1.98 0.91
C ILE A 54 -7.68 -2.69 1.46
N MET A 55 -6.53 -2.00 1.44
CA MET A 55 -5.27 -2.54 1.97
C MET A 55 -5.37 -2.89 3.45
N GLN A 56 -5.98 -2.03 4.27
CA GLN A 56 -6.16 -2.26 5.70
C GLN A 56 -7.10 -3.44 6.00
N CYS A 57 -8.18 -3.59 5.23
CA CYS A 57 -9.06 -4.76 5.31
C CYS A 57 -8.31 -6.07 4.96
N ALA A 58 -7.53 -6.06 3.87
CA ALA A 58 -6.73 -7.22 3.47
C ALA A 58 -5.68 -7.59 4.53
N MET A 59 -4.99 -6.58 5.09
CA MET A 59 -4.04 -6.77 6.18
C MET A 59 -4.71 -7.34 7.43
N ALA A 60 -5.90 -6.85 7.81
CA ALA A 60 -6.65 -7.36 8.96
C ALA A 60 -6.99 -8.85 8.79
N ALA A 61 -7.41 -9.26 7.58
CA ALA A 61 -7.68 -10.67 7.27
C ALA A 61 -6.42 -11.54 7.36
N LEU A 62 -5.28 -11.06 6.85
CA LEU A 62 -4.00 -11.77 6.98
C LEU A 62 -3.58 -11.91 8.45
N TRP A 63 -3.68 -10.82 9.21
CA TRP A 63 -3.28 -10.76 10.62
C TRP A 63 -4.12 -11.71 11.47
N ALA A 64 -5.43 -11.77 11.22
CA ALA A 64 -6.34 -12.73 11.86
C ALA A 64 -6.02 -14.20 11.53
N ASN A 65 -5.38 -14.46 10.38
CA ASN A 65 -4.92 -15.78 9.97
C ASN A 65 -3.48 -16.11 10.42
N GLY A 66 -2.84 -15.23 11.22
CA GLY A 66 -1.49 -15.46 11.74
C GLY A 66 -0.37 -15.05 10.78
N TYR A 67 -0.66 -14.20 9.81
CA TYR A 67 0.29 -13.76 8.78
C TYR A 67 0.33 -12.24 8.63
N ARG A 68 1.46 -11.69 8.17
CA ARG A 68 1.52 -10.32 7.62
C ARG A 68 2.39 -10.27 6.37
N THR A 69 2.25 -9.21 5.59
CA THR A 69 3.11 -8.95 4.44
C THR A 69 4.57 -8.80 4.87
N SER A 70 5.49 -9.37 4.11
CA SER A 70 6.92 -9.14 4.29
C SER A 70 7.28 -7.75 3.78
N THR A 71 7.47 -6.80 4.68
CA THR A 71 8.01 -5.46 4.37
C THR A 71 9.26 -5.26 5.20
N THR A 72 10.43 -5.33 4.56
CA THR A 72 11.72 -5.06 5.18
C THR A 72 12.10 -3.59 4.95
N PRO A 73 12.90 -2.97 5.83
CA PRO A 73 13.47 -1.64 5.57
C PRO A 73 14.18 -1.56 4.22
N THR A 74 14.90 -2.61 3.84
CA THR A 74 15.57 -2.75 2.54
C THR A 74 14.59 -2.74 1.36
N ALA A 75 13.40 -3.33 1.50
CA ALA A 75 12.39 -3.32 0.44
C ALA A 75 11.80 -1.91 0.24
N VAL A 76 11.62 -1.15 1.32
CA VAL A 76 11.16 0.25 1.24
C VAL A 76 12.24 1.12 0.59
N GLU A 77 13.48 1.00 1.03
CA GLU A 77 14.62 1.73 0.46
C GLU A 77 14.80 1.43 -1.03
N GLU A 78 14.69 0.15 -1.41
CA GLU A 78 14.78 -0.28 -2.80
C GLU A 78 13.63 0.26 -3.65
N CYS A 79 12.39 0.18 -3.16
CA CYS A 79 11.23 0.73 -3.85
C CYS A 79 11.38 2.25 -4.05
N GLN A 80 11.81 2.98 -3.02
CA GLN A 80 12.09 4.42 -3.11
C GLN A 80 13.21 4.73 -4.11
N ARG A 81 14.28 3.93 -4.15
CA ARG A 81 15.37 4.07 -5.10
C ARG A 81 14.87 3.91 -6.55
N GLN A 82 14.12 2.84 -6.81
CA GLN A 82 13.57 2.58 -8.14
C GLN A 82 12.55 3.65 -8.56
N ALA A 83 11.64 4.04 -7.67
CA ALA A 83 10.66 5.09 -7.93
C ALA A 83 11.32 6.43 -8.29
N ARG A 84 12.37 6.84 -7.54
CA ARG A 84 13.15 8.04 -7.87
C ARG A 84 13.84 7.93 -9.22
N GLY A 85 14.46 6.78 -9.52
CA GLY A 85 15.11 6.53 -10.80
C GLY A 85 14.14 6.63 -11.97
N LEU A 86 13.01 5.95 -11.88
CA LEU A 86 11.96 5.97 -12.90
C LEU A 86 11.40 7.38 -13.11
N LEU A 87 11.11 8.11 -12.03
CA LEU A 87 10.61 9.49 -12.13
C LEU A 87 11.60 10.40 -12.86
N GLY A 88 12.90 10.27 -12.57
CA GLY A 88 13.95 11.03 -13.27
C GLY A 88 14.00 10.68 -14.76
N LEU A 89 14.01 9.38 -15.09
CA LEU A 89 14.03 8.89 -16.47
C LEU A 89 12.82 9.39 -17.28
N VAL A 90 11.62 9.28 -16.72
CA VAL A 90 10.39 9.72 -17.40
C VAL A 90 10.42 11.23 -17.64
N LYS A 91 10.88 12.03 -16.66
CA LYS A 91 11.00 13.49 -16.83
C LYS A 91 12.00 13.86 -17.94
N SER A 92 13.18 13.23 -17.97
CA SER A 92 14.17 13.49 -19.03
C SER A 92 13.64 13.08 -20.40
N TRP A 93 13.04 11.88 -20.48
CA TRP A 93 12.47 11.39 -21.73
C TRP A 93 11.37 12.31 -22.27
N LEU A 94 10.47 12.80 -21.40
CA LEU A 94 9.43 13.75 -21.79
C LEU A 94 10.03 15.04 -22.33
N LYS A 95 11.04 15.60 -21.65
CA LYS A 95 11.69 16.83 -22.11
C LYS A 95 12.34 16.67 -23.50
N GLU A 96 12.94 15.51 -23.77
CA GLU A 96 13.63 15.24 -25.03
C GLU A 96 12.67 14.88 -26.18
N ASN A 97 11.61 14.13 -25.89
CA ASN A 97 10.77 13.50 -26.91
C ASN A 97 9.38 14.14 -27.04
N ARG A 98 8.88 14.76 -25.97
CA ARG A 98 7.54 15.35 -25.84
C ARG A 98 7.58 16.67 -25.05
N PRO A 99 8.31 17.69 -25.53
CA PRO A 99 8.46 18.96 -24.82
C PRO A 99 7.12 19.70 -24.65
N ASP A 100 6.08 19.31 -25.39
CA ASP A 100 4.70 19.77 -25.22
C ASP A 100 4.10 19.45 -23.83
N PHE A 101 4.72 18.55 -23.07
CA PHE A 101 4.30 18.14 -21.72
C PHE A 101 5.27 18.54 -20.60
N CYS A 102 6.28 19.39 -20.87
CA CYS A 102 7.33 19.77 -19.90
C CYS A 102 7.41 21.27 -19.65
#